data_AF-A0A0F6AD95-F1
#
_entry.id   AF-A0A0F6AD95-F1
#
_cell.length_a   1.000
_cell.length_b   1.000
_cell.length_c   1.000
_cell.angle_alpha   90.00
_cell.angle_beta   90.00
_cell.angle_gamma   90.00
#
_symmetry.space_group_name_H-M   'P 1'
#
loop_
_entity.id
_entity.type
_entity.pdbx_description
1 polymer ?
#
loop_
_entity_poly.entity_id
_entity_poly.type
_entity_poly.pdbx_seq_one_letter_code
_entity_poly.pdbx_strand_id
1 'polypeptide(L)'
;MPTNNIVIITKKEDGETKRKATPALGELAQRGWALKTTIDNAQKEVKEINTEILKKLKPGQAVVIEEVGRCTVVESTSYKISDADELKSILGPRFKDLTKQTVNYSATPKLKTMCIDADEPKQMQINACFTVSSSTAAKWTGEKTKAKEKAA
;
A
#
# COMPACT_ATOMS: atom_id res chain seq x y z
N MET A 1 -1.02 -31.94 -15.18
CA MET A 1 -1.07 -30.63 -14.49
C MET A 1 -2.36 -30.59 -13.67
N PRO A 2 -2.32 -30.38 -12.35
CA PRO A 2 -3.55 -30.34 -11.56
C PRO A 2 -4.43 -29.20 -12.08
N THR A 3 -5.65 -29.55 -12.46
CA THR A 3 -6.67 -28.61 -12.95
C THR A 3 -7.13 -27.75 -11.78
N ASN A 4 -6.33 -26.74 -11.42
CA ASN A 4 -6.71 -25.78 -10.40
C ASN A 4 -8.04 -25.16 -10.82
N ASN A 5 -9.07 -25.38 -10.01
CA ASN A 5 -10.42 -24.91 -10.28
C ASN A 5 -10.45 -23.41 -9.96
N ILE A 6 -9.97 -22.59 -10.90
CA ILE A 6 -9.95 -21.13 -10.74
C ILE A 6 -11.37 -20.63 -10.83
N VAL A 7 -11.81 -19.99 -9.75
CA VAL A 7 -13.17 -19.48 -9.62
C VAL A 7 -13.15 -17.97 -9.48
N ILE A 8 -14.16 -17.34 -10.09
CA ILE A 8 -14.49 -15.95 -9.84
C ILE A 8 -15.46 -15.93 -8.66
N ILE A 9 -15.06 -15.21 -7.61
CA ILE A 9 -15.87 -14.99 -6.42
C ILE A 9 -16.51 -13.61 -6.54
N THR A 10 -17.84 -13.55 -6.42
CA THR A 10 -18.57 -12.29 -6.32
C THR A 10 -19.25 -12.23 -4.95
N LYS A 11 -18.87 -11.24 -4.13
CA LYS A 11 -19.54 -10.97 -2.86
C LYS A 11 -20.72 -10.03 -3.09
N LYS A 12 -21.92 -10.45 -2.70
CA LYS A 12 -23.13 -9.63 -2.61
C LYS A 12 -23.59 -9.58 -1.16
N GLU A 13 -24.51 -8.66 -0.82
CA GLU A 13 -25.06 -8.52 0.54
C GLU A 13 -25.70 -9.82 1.06
N ASP A 14 -26.29 -10.64 0.17
CA ASP A 14 -26.95 -11.91 0.52
C ASP A 14 -26.06 -13.16 0.44
N GLY A 15 -24.76 -13.01 0.18
CA GLY A 15 -23.81 -14.13 0.16
C GLY A 15 -22.75 -14.10 -0.94
N GLU A 16 -21.97 -15.18 -1.01
CA GLU A 16 -20.86 -15.35 -1.93
C GLU A 16 -21.23 -16.28 -3.08
N THR A 17 -21.17 -15.80 -4.33
CA THR A 17 -21.37 -16.64 -5.51
C THR A 17 -20.03 -17.01 -6.14
N LYS A 18 -19.90 -18.28 -6.52
CA LYS A 18 -18.71 -18.83 -7.19
C LYS A 18 -19.09 -19.27 -8.59
N ARG A 19 -18.34 -18.79 -9.58
CA ARG A 19 -18.45 -19.28 -10.96
C ARG A 19 -17.08 -19.67 -11.47
N LYS A 20 -17.03 -20.65 -12.38
CA LYS A 20 -15.78 -21.06 -13.02
C LYS A 20 -15.20 -19.89 -13.83
N ALA A 21 -13.92 -19.62 -13.70
CA ALA A 21 -13.23 -18.64 -14.54
C ALA A 21 -13.10 -19.18 -15.97
N THR A 22 -13.05 -18.27 -16.95
CA THR A 22 -12.68 -18.65 -18.32
C THR A 22 -11.22 -19.11 -18.33
N PRO A 23 -10.82 -20.03 -19.23
CA PRO A 23 -9.43 -20.50 -19.31
C PRO A 23 -8.41 -19.37 -19.44
N ALA A 24 -8.69 -18.37 -20.29
CA ALA A 24 -7.82 -17.21 -20.50
C ALA A 24 -7.64 -16.37 -19.23
N LEU A 25 -8.70 -16.13 -18.45
CA LEU A 25 -8.60 -15.41 -17.19
C LEU A 25 -7.84 -16.24 -16.13
N GLY A 26 -8.07 -17.55 -16.12
CA GLY A 26 -7.35 -18.48 -15.25
C GLY A 26 -5.84 -18.47 -15.51
N GLU A 27 -5.43 -18.48 -16.77
CA GLU A 27 -4.03 -18.40 -17.17
C GLU A 27 -3.38 -17.07 -16.74
N LEU A 28 -4.06 -15.94 -16.96
CA LEU A 28 -3.60 -14.63 -16.50
C LEU A 28 -3.43 -14.59 -14.97
N ALA A 29 -4.39 -15.14 -14.22
CA ALA A 29 -4.33 -15.19 -12.77
C ALA A 29 -3.16 -16.05 -12.28
N GLN A 30 -2.93 -17.22 -12.89
CA GLN A 30 -1.79 -18.09 -12.56
C GLN A 30 -0.45 -17.44 -12.87
N ARG A 31 -0.31 -16.87 -14.08
CA ARG A 31 0.93 -16.19 -14.49
C ARG A 31 1.21 -14.98 -13.60
N GLY A 32 0.19 -14.18 -13.29
CA GLY A 32 0.32 -13.04 -12.39
C GLY A 32 0.71 -13.47 -10.97
N TRP A 33 0.14 -14.56 -10.46
CA TRP A 33 0.50 -15.12 -9.15
C TRP A 33 1.95 -15.61 -9.09
N ALA A 34 2.40 -16.32 -10.14
CA ALA A 34 3.77 -16.78 -10.26
C ALA A 34 4.76 -15.60 -10.24
N LEU A 35 4.51 -14.58 -11.07
CA LEU A 35 5.34 -13.37 -11.11
C LEU A 35 5.32 -12.61 -9.78
N LYS A 36 4.17 -12.47 -9.13
CA LYS A 36 4.07 -11.84 -7.81
C LYS A 36 4.94 -12.56 -6.79
N THR A 37 4.93 -13.89 -6.82
CA THR A 37 5.74 -14.74 -5.94
C THR A 37 7.23 -14.54 -6.21
N THR A 38 7.64 -14.52 -7.49
CA THR A 38 9.02 -14.21 -7.88
C THR A 38 9.45 -12.82 -7.41
N ILE A 39 8.62 -11.79 -7.58
CA ILE A 39 8.91 -10.43 -7.13
C ILE A 39 9.07 -10.39 -5.61
N ASP A 40 8.16 -11.01 -4.86
CA ASP A 40 8.20 -11.01 -3.41
C ASP A 40 9.45 -11.71 -2.87
N ASN A 41 9.88 -12.80 -3.52
CA ASN A 41 11.10 -13.49 -3.16
C ASN A 41 12.34 -12.67 -3.53
N ALA A 42 12.41 -12.12 -4.74
CA ALA A 42 13.51 -11.25 -5.17
C ALA A 42 13.63 -10.00 -4.26
N GLN A 43 12.51 -9.42 -3.82
CA GLN A 43 12.51 -8.31 -2.87
C GLN A 43 13.07 -8.71 -1.50
N LYS A 44 12.87 -9.95 -1.05
CA LYS A 44 13.50 -10.46 0.18
C LYS A 44 14.99 -10.62 -0.02
N GLU A 45 15.42 -11.25 -1.12
CA GLU A 45 16.83 -11.43 -1.44
C GLU A 45 17.58 -10.09 -1.54
N VAL A 46 16.99 -9.09 -2.20
CA VAL A 46 17.55 -7.73 -2.27
C VAL A 46 17.69 -7.11 -0.88
N LYS A 47 16.74 -7.33 0.03
CA LYS A 47 16.85 -6.84 1.42
C LYS A 47 17.98 -7.52 2.18
N GLU A 48 18.16 -8.81 2.00
CA GLU A 48 19.27 -9.57 2.60
C GLU A 48 20.61 -9.08 2.05
N ILE A 49 20.74 -8.92 0.74
CA ILE A 49 21.93 -8.37 0.09
C ILE A 49 22.23 -6.95 0.59
N ASN A 50 21.22 -6.07 0.65
CA ASN A 50 21.39 -4.73 1.18
C ASN A 50 21.89 -4.76 2.63
N THR A 51 21.38 -5.68 3.45
CA THR A 51 21.86 -5.86 4.83
C THR A 51 23.34 -6.25 4.85
N GLU A 52 23.78 -7.15 3.97
CA GLU A 52 25.19 -7.52 3.83
C GLU A 52 26.07 -6.37 3.30
N ILE A 53 25.55 -5.57 2.36
CA ILE A 53 26.25 -4.37 1.85
C ILE A 53 26.46 -3.36 2.98
N LEU A 54 25.44 -3.12 3.81
CA LEU A 54 25.52 -2.21 4.96
C LEU A 54 26.51 -2.67 6.04
N LYS A 55 26.84 -3.97 6.10
CA LYS A 55 27.92 -4.47 6.98
C LYS A 55 29.32 -4.15 6.44
N LYS A 56 29.45 -3.95 5.12
CA LYS A 56 30.74 -3.78 4.43
C LYS A 56 31.04 -2.33 4.06
N LEU A 57 30.02 -1.52 3.83
CA LEU A 57 30.13 -0.11 3.44
C LEU A 57 29.62 0.82 4.54
N LYS A 58 30.26 1.98 4.67
CA LYS A 58 29.83 3.07 5.56
C LYS A 58 28.98 4.09 4.79
N PRO A 59 28.15 4.89 5.50
CA PRO A 59 27.52 6.06 4.90
C PRO A 59 28.52 6.94 4.13
N GLY A 60 28.10 7.41 2.95
CA GLY A 60 28.92 8.19 2.03
C GLY A 60 29.76 7.37 1.05
N GLN A 61 29.79 6.04 1.19
CA GLN A 61 30.49 5.16 0.25
C GLN A 61 29.53 4.58 -0.80
N ALA A 62 30.08 4.25 -1.97
CA ALA A 62 29.33 3.62 -3.06
C ALA A 62 30.14 2.50 -3.71
N VAL A 63 29.44 1.45 -4.15
CA VAL A 63 29.97 0.44 -5.06
C VAL A 63 29.40 0.73 -6.44
N VAL A 64 30.29 0.84 -7.42
CA VAL A 64 29.95 1.02 -8.83
C VAL A 64 30.17 -0.31 -9.53
N ILE A 65 29.15 -0.77 -10.23
CA ILE A 65 29.23 -1.89 -11.15
C ILE A 65 29.26 -1.25 -12.54
N GLU A 66 30.41 -1.33 -13.20
CA GLU A 66 30.62 -0.75 -14.53
C GLU A 66 29.51 -1.21 -15.49
N GLU A 67 28.97 -0.25 -16.26
CA GLU A 67 27.88 -0.45 -17.23
C GLU A 67 26.51 -0.92 -16.69
N VAL A 68 26.40 -1.21 -15.39
CA VAL A 68 25.14 -1.67 -14.76
C VAL A 68 24.53 -0.60 -13.85
N GLY A 69 25.32 -0.01 -12.94
CA GLY A 69 24.79 0.99 -12.01
C GLY A 69 25.63 1.24 -10.76
N ARG A 70 25.07 2.03 -9.83
CA ARG A 70 25.74 2.44 -8.57
C ARG A 70 24.83 2.15 -7.37
N CYS A 71 25.38 1.50 -6.35
CA CYS A 71 24.76 1.34 -5.04
C CYS A 71 25.48 2.27 -4.04
N THR A 72 24.77 3.25 -3.47
CA THR A 72 25.34 4.22 -2.51
C THR A 72 24.69 4.02 -1.14
N VAL A 73 25.50 3.97 -0.09
CA VAL A 73 24.99 3.96 1.29
C VAL A 73 24.83 5.40 1.75
N VAL A 74 23.60 5.80 2.03
CA VAL A 74 23.25 7.15 2.47
C VAL A 74 22.70 7.06 3.88
N GLU A 75 23.21 7.89 4.79
CA GLU A 75 22.60 8.11 6.09
C GLU A 75 21.54 9.20 5.97
N SER A 76 20.33 8.91 6.43
CA SER A 76 19.25 9.88 6.51
C SER A 76 18.67 9.88 7.91
N THR A 77 18.73 11.03 8.57
CA THR A 77 18.04 11.23 9.84
C THR A 77 16.68 11.85 9.55
N SER A 78 15.60 11.22 10.01
CA SER A 78 14.26 11.81 9.95
C SER A 78 13.86 12.29 11.34
N TYR A 79 13.49 13.57 11.43
CA TYR A 79 12.99 14.15 12.66
C TYR A 79 11.47 14.16 12.60
N LYS A 80 10.84 13.51 13.59
CA LYS A 80 9.39 13.54 13.79
C LYS A 80 9.10 14.32 15.05
N ILE A 81 8.18 15.27 14.97
CA ILE A 81 7.68 15.99 16.15
C ILE A 81 6.72 15.03 16.87
N SER A 82 7.09 14.59 18.07
CA SER A 82 6.27 13.70 18.92
C SER A 82 5.27 14.48 19.77
N ASP A 83 5.67 15.65 20.27
CA ASP A 83 4.82 16.59 21.01
C ASP A 83 4.97 17.98 20.39
N ALA A 84 3.91 18.44 19.73
CA ALA A 84 3.90 19.73 19.07
C ALA A 84 3.64 20.88 20.06
N ASP A 85 2.91 20.62 21.15
CA ASP A 85 2.52 21.63 22.12
C ASP A 85 3.69 21.97 23.05
N GLU A 86 4.42 20.95 23.51
CA GLU A 86 5.66 21.13 24.27
C GLU A 86 6.73 21.83 23.43
N LEU A 87 6.92 21.39 22.17
CA LEU A 87 7.89 22.01 21.28
C LEU A 87 7.54 23.47 20.95
N LYS A 88 6.24 23.79 20.87
CA LYS A 88 5.75 25.17 20.70
C LYS A 88 5.95 26.02 21.95
N SER A 89 5.85 25.43 23.15
CA SER A 89 6.17 26.10 24.41
C SER A 89 7.66 26.48 24.48
N ILE A 90 8.55 25.59 24.03
CA ILE A 90 10.00 25.80 24.01
C ILE A 90 10.43 26.81 22.93
N LEU A 91 9.94 26.65 21.70
CA LEU A 91 10.36 27.46 20.55
C LEU A 91 9.61 28.80 20.44
N GLY A 92 8.48 28.95 21.14
CA GLY A 92 7.68 30.16 21.17
C GLY A 92 7.30 30.65 19.76
N PRO A 93 7.51 31.94 19.44
CA PRO A 93 7.16 32.50 18.13
C PRO A 93 7.88 31.84 16.94
N ARG A 94 9.09 31.28 17.16
CA ARG A 94 9.89 30.65 16.08
C ARG A 94 9.31 29.32 15.59
N PHE A 95 8.40 28.73 16.35
CA PHE A 95 7.78 27.45 15.99
C PHE A 95 7.13 27.47 14.61
N LYS A 96 6.39 28.54 14.26
CA LYS A 96 5.70 28.67 12.98
C LYS A 96 6.63 28.85 11.78
N ASP A 97 7.83 29.40 12.02
CA ASP A 97 8.85 29.62 10.98
C ASP A 97 9.63 28.32 10.69
N LEU A 98 9.81 27.48 11.71
CA LEU A 98 10.60 26.25 11.63
C LEU A 98 9.77 24.99 11.36
N THR A 99 8.44 25.09 11.36
CA THR A 99 7.55 23.94 11.16
C THR A 99 6.54 24.20 10.06
N LYS A 100 6.25 23.16 9.25
CA LYS A 100 5.19 23.18 8.25
C LYS A 100 4.02 22.33 8.74
N GLN A 101 2.93 22.98 9.13
CA GLN A 101 1.70 22.26 9.46
C GLN A 101 1.06 21.77 8.16
N THR A 102 0.86 20.45 8.06
CA THR A 102 0.09 19.84 6.98
C THR A 102 -1.17 19.24 7.58
N VAL A 103 -2.33 19.75 7.16
CA VAL A 103 -3.64 19.22 7.57
C VAL A 103 -4.20 18.41 6.41
N ASN A 104 -4.31 17.09 6.60
CA ASN A 104 -4.93 16.20 5.63
C ASN A 104 -6.35 15.85 6.07
N TYR A 105 -7.35 16.30 5.30
CA TYR A 105 -8.74 15.90 5.50
C TYR A 105 -9.02 14.61 4.72
N SER A 106 -9.45 13.57 5.43
CA SER A 106 -9.92 12.33 4.81
C SER A 106 -11.44 12.27 4.89
N ALA A 107 -12.09 12.14 3.73
CA ALA A 107 -13.54 12.07 3.66
C ALA A 107 -14.06 10.75 4.27
N THR A 108 -14.93 10.87 5.27
CA THR A 108 -15.58 9.73 5.91
C THR A 108 -16.64 9.10 4.99
N PRO A 109 -17.06 7.84 5.25
CA PRO A 109 -18.14 7.22 4.48
C PRO A 109 -19.42 8.07 4.45
N LYS A 110 -19.80 8.67 5.59
CA LYS A 110 -20.98 9.56 5.69
C LYS A 110 -20.89 10.76 4.75
N LEU A 111 -19.73 11.43 4.73
CA LEU A 111 -19.52 12.58 3.85
C LEU A 111 -19.55 12.17 2.37
N LYS A 112 -19.01 10.99 2.04
CA LYS A 112 -19.10 10.43 0.69
C LYS A 112 -20.55 10.13 0.29
N THR A 113 -21.37 9.61 1.19
CA THR A 113 -22.80 9.38 0.94
C THR A 113 -23.53 10.69 0.65
N MET A 114 -23.27 11.76 1.42
CA MET A 114 -23.87 13.08 1.18
C MET A 114 -23.48 13.68 -0.20
N CYS A 115 -22.36 13.26 -0.79
CA CYS A 115 -21.98 13.69 -2.14
C CYS A 115 -22.83 13.05 -3.24
N ILE A 116 -23.52 11.93 -2.95
CA ILE A 116 -24.31 11.16 -3.93
C ILE A 116 -25.79 11.05 -3.57
N ASP A 117 -26.18 11.53 -2.39
CA ASP A 117 -27.55 11.50 -1.89
C ASP A 117 -28.38 12.61 -2.54
N ALA A 118 -29.36 12.23 -3.37
CA ALA A 118 -30.21 13.17 -4.09
C ALA A 118 -31.15 13.95 -3.17
N ASP A 119 -31.40 13.47 -1.96
CA ASP A 119 -32.26 14.12 -0.96
C ASP A 119 -31.46 15.12 -0.09
N GLU A 120 -30.13 15.16 -0.20
CA GLU A 120 -29.28 16.11 0.53
C GLU A 120 -29.39 17.52 -0.10
N PRO A 121 -29.94 18.52 0.63
CA PRO A 121 -30.22 19.84 0.06
C PRO A 121 -28.99 20.57 -0.50
N LYS A 122 -27.78 20.22 -0.03
CA LYS A 122 -26.51 20.82 -0.47
C LYS A 122 -25.67 19.88 -1.33
N GLN A 123 -26.22 18.77 -1.82
CA GLN A 123 -25.47 17.73 -2.53
C GLN A 123 -24.58 18.29 -3.65
N MET A 124 -25.12 19.18 -4.49
CA MET A 124 -24.37 19.76 -5.61
C MET A 124 -23.17 20.60 -5.15
N GLN A 125 -23.34 21.38 -4.07
CA GLN A 125 -22.27 22.22 -3.51
C GLN A 125 -21.19 21.38 -2.83
N ILE A 126 -21.61 20.32 -2.11
CA ILE A 126 -20.68 19.40 -1.46
C ILE A 126 -19.87 18.67 -2.52
N ASN A 127 -20.53 18.08 -3.53
CA ASN A 127 -19.87 17.32 -4.59
C ASN A 127 -18.90 18.19 -5.42
N ALA A 128 -19.23 19.46 -5.66
CA ALA A 128 -18.35 20.39 -6.38
C ALA A 128 -16.98 20.61 -5.70
N CYS A 129 -16.88 20.35 -4.39
CA CYS A 129 -15.62 20.43 -3.64
C CYS A 129 -14.74 19.18 -3.75
N PHE A 130 -15.22 18.12 -4.42
CA PHE A 130 -14.50 16.87 -4.58
C PHE A 130 -13.97 16.68 -5.99
N THR A 131 -12.74 16.18 -6.10
CA THR A 131 -12.26 15.51 -7.31
C THR A 131 -12.51 14.02 -7.15
N VAL A 132 -13.57 13.51 -7.78
CA VAL A 132 -13.92 12.09 -7.74
C VAL A 132 -13.23 11.38 -8.89
N SER A 133 -12.17 10.62 -8.61
CA SER A 133 -11.54 9.70 -9.55
C SER A 133 -11.81 8.26 -9.14
N SER A 134 -12.33 7.43 -10.04
CA SER A 134 -12.42 5.99 -9.83
C SER A 134 -11.22 5.28 -10.46
N SER A 135 -10.65 4.31 -9.74
CA SER A 135 -9.55 3.47 -10.23
C SER A 135 -9.80 2.02 -9.85
N THR A 136 -9.66 1.10 -10.79
CA THR A 136 -9.75 -0.35 -10.54
C THR A 136 -8.35 -0.94 -10.50
N ALA A 137 -8.03 -1.70 -9.45
CA ALA A 137 -6.72 -2.31 -9.27
C ALA A 137 -6.85 -3.82 -8.98
N ALA A 138 -6.02 -4.62 -9.66
CA ALA A 138 -5.83 -6.03 -9.30
C ALA A 138 -4.95 -6.12 -8.04
N LYS A 139 -5.44 -6.79 -7.00
CA LYS A 139 -4.72 -6.99 -5.74
C LYS A 139 -4.43 -8.47 -5.54
N TRP A 140 -3.20 -8.78 -5.16
CA TRP A 140 -2.73 -10.14 -4.94
C TRP A 140 -2.52 -10.35 -3.44
N THR A 141 -3.37 -11.18 -2.83
CA THR A 141 -3.31 -11.47 -1.39
C THR A 141 -3.37 -12.97 -1.21
N GLY A 142 -2.43 -13.55 -0.46
CA GLY A 142 -2.44 -14.98 -0.15
C GLY A 142 -3.58 -15.32 0.79
N GLU A 143 -4.34 -16.38 0.48
CA GLU A 143 -5.28 -16.94 1.44
C GLU A 143 -4.50 -17.64 2.56
N LYS A 144 -4.66 -17.18 3.81
CA LYS A 144 -4.16 -17.91 4.97
C LYS A 144 -5.15 -19.05 5.26
N THR A 145 -4.80 -20.27 4.90
CA THR A 145 -5.53 -21.46 5.37
C THR A 145 -5.41 -21.50 6.90
N LYS A 146 -6.51 -21.25 7.62
CA LYS A 146 -6.60 -21.58 9.05
C LYS A 146 -6.61 -23.11 9.14
N ALA A 147 -5.44 -23.73 9.20
CA ALA A 147 -5.32 -25.11 9.67
C ALA A 147 -5.67 -25.10 11.17
N LYS A 148 -6.96 -25.29 11.49
CA LYS A 148 -7.37 -25.73 12.82
C LYS A 148 -6.95 -27.19 12.95
N GLU A 149 -5.72 -27.42 13.39
CA GLU A 149 -5.31 -28.71 13.91
C GLU A 149 -6.00 -28.87 15.27
N LYS A 150 -7.15 -29.55 15.28
CA LYS A 150 -7.68 -30.18 16.49
C LYS A 150 -6.84 -31.44 16.70
N ALA A 151 -5.83 -31.36 17.55
CA ALA A 151 -5.25 -32.56 18.15
C ALA A 151 -6.28 -33.10 19.16
N ALA A 152 -6.71 -34.33 18.90
CA ALA A 152 -7.47 -35.17 19.81
C ALA A 152 -6.54 -35.80 20.85
#